data_AF-A0A957P0F6-F1
#
_entry.id   AF-A0A957P0F6-F1
#
_cell.length_a   1.000
_cell.length_b   1.000
_cell.length_c   1.000
_cell.angle_alpha   90.00
_cell.angle_beta   90.00
_cell.angle_gamma   90.00
#
_symmetry.space_group_name_H-M   'P 1'
#
loop_
_entity.id
_entity.type
_entity.pdbx_description
1 polymer ?
#
loop_
_entity_poly.entity_id
_entity_poly.type
_entity_poly.pdbx_seq_one_letter_code
_entity_poly.pdbx_strand_id
1 'polypeptide(L)'
;MNVSVPERWQNQRLDEPPVVKHSNQRKGILGSLIVLGVLLVISQIIYVYYKHTDHARTSYIEQVIEEADFALAEGNKERASTLYQQIVEEDIEDITLLREVEKLELKLYQEVDPQATALPPADDLAQLLNEANMAYVAKDWPKTIELYEKLRAQNVSYQEAKVKPELLQAYINQALYDLALGREQGGNLDLAATYFQKALRLSPSEPTVSAENQYLNDFLSAERALRDNTPEQALALLQPLYEQPHQYLREDVTNLLFRTYLVLGDQAIRSNQASEGAEYYQQANQLNGPDKTNLQRRLDGIGLLFAATPTAVTESVAVAAPVAPVQQAVSPPTSTPLPTAIPTSAPVCADSHSVLREPGDNAVLSGVVTFTGTAMHDALQYYKLEYAPWGTPVFAYFTGGEQSVENGALGTLDTRALANGHYAIRLMVVDRDGNYPPPCEVHIIISN
;
A
#
# COMPACT_ATOMS: atom_id res chain seq x y z
N MET A 1 -53.79 37.40 75.63
CA MET A 1 -53.79 35.93 75.46
C MET A 1 -52.35 35.50 75.19
N ASN A 2 -51.87 34.40 75.78
CA ASN A 2 -50.56 33.81 75.47
C ASN A 2 -50.48 33.44 73.97
N VAL A 3 -49.32 33.33 73.31
CA VAL A 3 -48.07 32.64 73.70
C VAL A 3 -46.81 33.34 73.12
N SER A 4 -45.68 33.25 73.83
CA SER A 4 -44.30 33.65 73.39
C SER A 4 -43.43 32.38 73.22
N VAL A 5 -42.20 32.34 72.67
CA VAL A 5 -41.01 33.23 72.53
C VAL A 5 -40.15 32.64 71.35
N PRO A 6 -38.83 32.91 71.10
CA PRO A 6 -37.92 34.03 71.39
C PRO A 6 -37.00 34.50 70.21
N GLU A 7 -36.19 35.52 70.49
CA GLU A 7 -35.04 36.03 69.72
C GLU A 7 -33.81 35.08 69.68
N ARG A 8 -32.85 35.35 68.77
CA ARG A 8 -31.39 35.25 69.03
C ARG A 8 -30.53 36.21 68.17
N TRP A 9 -29.87 37.16 68.85
CA TRP A 9 -28.51 37.74 68.63
C TRP A 9 -28.05 38.08 67.18
N GLN A 10 -27.94 39.36 66.80
CA GLN A 10 -26.89 40.37 67.12
C GLN A 10 -25.57 40.30 66.32
N ASN A 11 -25.27 41.42 65.65
CA ASN A 11 -23.95 41.99 65.32
C ASN A 11 -22.98 41.24 64.37
N GLN A 12 -22.79 41.77 63.15
CA GLN A 12 -21.44 42.07 62.63
C GLN A 12 -21.41 43.06 61.45
N ARG A 13 -20.22 43.58 61.17
CA ARG A 13 -19.89 44.87 60.52
C ARG A 13 -20.10 44.93 59.00
N LEU A 14 -20.10 46.16 58.50
CA LEU A 14 -19.88 46.51 57.09
C LEU A 14 -18.42 46.21 56.69
N ASP A 15 -18.23 45.55 55.55
CA ASP A 15 -16.98 45.54 54.76
C ASP A 15 -17.37 45.57 53.26
N GLU A 16 -16.60 46.26 52.43
CA GLU A 16 -16.89 46.50 51.01
C GLU A 16 -16.61 45.27 50.11
N PRO A 17 -17.38 45.04 49.03
CA PRO A 17 -17.07 43.99 48.05
C PRO A 17 -15.91 44.40 47.11
N PRO A 18 -15.03 43.46 46.71
CA PRO A 18 -13.82 43.77 45.96
C PRO A 18 -14.05 44.07 44.47
N VAL A 19 -13.21 44.93 43.89
CA VAL A 19 -13.19 45.24 42.45
C VAL A 19 -12.73 44.04 41.62
N VAL A 20 -13.65 43.40 40.89
CA VAL A 20 -13.33 42.32 39.95
C VAL A 20 -12.81 42.90 38.63
N LYS A 21 -11.54 42.65 38.30
CA LYS A 21 -10.97 42.91 36.96
C LYS A 21 -11.58 41.95 35.93
N HIS A 22 -12.52 42.42 35.12
CA HIS A 22 -12.92 41.77 33.87
C HIS A 22 -12.20 42.36 32.66
N SER A 23 -12.21 41.61 31.55
CA SER A 23 -11.68 41.93 30.21
C SER A 23 -10.17 41.77 29.98
N ASN A 24 -9.79 40.57 29.52
CA ASN A 24 -8.93 40.44 28.34
C ASN A 24 -9.25 39.17 27.52
N GLN A 25 -9.74 38.10 28.15
CA GLN A 25 -10.04 36.82 27.48
C GLN A 25 -11.10 36.90 26.37
N ARG A 26 -12.13 37.76 26.50
CA ARG A 26 -13.19 37.92 25.48
C ARG A 26 -12.74 38.60 24.18
N LYS A 27 -11.65 39.39 24.21
CA LYS A 27 -11.12 40.04 23.00
C LYS A 27 -10.38 39.04 22.09
N GLY A 28 -9.67 38.08 22.68
CA GLY A 28 -8.97 37.03 21.93
C GLY A 28 -9.92 36.12 21.15
N ILE A 29 -11.00 35.65 21.80
CA ILE A 29 -11.98 34.74 21.17
C ILE A 29 -12.69 35.41 19.97
N LEU A 30 -13.11 36.68 20.12
CA LEU A 30 -13.77 37.40 19.05
C LEU A 30 -12.81 37.70 17.88
N GLY A 31 -11.55 38.03 18.17
CA GLY A 31 -10.50 38.19 17.16
C GLY A 31 -10.21 36.90 16.39
N SER A 32 -10.07 35.76 17.09
CA SER A 32 -9.84 34.46 16.46
C SER A 32 -11.00 34.03 15.54
N LEU A 33 -12.26 34.26 15.93
CA LEU A 33 -13.41 33.92 15.09
C LEU A 33 -13.48 34.77 13.80
N ILE A 34 -13.08 36.05 13.87
CA ILE A 34 -13.01 36.93 12.69
C ILE A 34 -11.88 36.45 11.74
N VAL A 35 -10.70 36.11 12.28
CA VAL A 35 -9.60 35.58 11.46
C VAL A 35 -9.97 34.24 10.81
N LEU A 36 -10.63 33.34 11.55
CA LEU A 36 -11.05 32.04 11.01
C LEU A 36 -12.13 32.19 9.93
N GLY A 37 -13.08 33.13 10.12
CA GLY A 37 -14.08 33.48 9.10
C GLY A 37 -13.45 34.07 7.83
N VAL A 38 -12.48 34.97 7.97
CA VAL A 38 -11.74 35.54 6.84
C VAL A 38 -10.91 34.46 6.11
N LEU A 39 -10.27 33.55 6.83
CA LEU A 39 -9.53 32.43 6.23
C LEU A 39 -10.44 31.45 5.49
N LEU A 40 -11.64 31.16 6.02
CA LEU A 40 -12.64 30.33 5.32
C LEU A 40 -13.19 31.01 4.05
N VAL A 41 -13.45 32.33 4.10
CA VAL A 41 -13.87 33.09 2.92
C VAL A 41 -12.75 33.18 1.88
N ILE A 42 -11.50 33.41 2.30
CA ILE A 42 -10.33 33.37 1.40
C ILE A 42 -10.16 31.96 0.83
N SER A 43 -10.30 30.90 1.62
CA SER A 43 -10.23 29.51 1.17
C SER A 43 -11.35 29.18 0.16
N GLN A 44 -12.57 29.69 0.35
CA GLN A 44 -13.65 29.53 -0.63
C GLN A 44 -13.44 30.37 -1.90
N ILE A 45 -12.90 31.58 -1.79
CA ILE A 45 -12.54 32.40 -2.97
C ILE A 45 -11.40 31.74 -3.75
N ILE A 46 -10.40 31.20 -3.05
CA ILE A 46 -9.32 30.39 -3.64
C ILE A 46 -9.93 29.16 -4.32
N TYR A 47 -10.73 28.35 -3.62
CA TYR A 47 -11.36 27.16 -4.20
C TYR A 47 -12.23 27.47 -5.43
N VAL A 48 -13.02 28.55 -5.40
CA VAL A 48 -13.81 29.01 -6.55
C VAL A 48 -12.92 29.53 -7.68
N TYR A 49 -11.84 30.25 -7.37
CA TYR A 49 -10.88 30.74 -8.36
C TYR A 49 -10.17 29.58 -9.07
N TYR A 50 -9.55 28.66 -8.32
CA TYR A 50 -8.89 27.48 -8.85
C TYR A 50 -9.86 26.58 -9.64
N LYS A 51 -11.06 26.30 -9.10
CA LYS A 51 -12.08 25.51 -9.81
C LYS A 51 -12.59 26.18 -11.09
N HIS A 52 -12.64 27.52 -11.14
CA HIS A 52 -13.09 28.24 -12.32
C HIS A 52 -12.02 28.31 -13.41
N THR A 53 -10.73 28.49 -13.03
CA THR A 53 -9.61 28.39 -13.98
C THR A 53 -9.47 27.00 -14.56
N ASP A 54 -9.69 25.97 -13.74
CA ASP A 54 -9.58 24.56 -14.12
C ASP A 54 -10.66 24.15 -15.15
N HIS A 55 -11.94 24.50 -14.92
CA HIS A 55 -13.01 24.24 -15.89
C HIS A 55 -12.82 24.98 -17.22
N ALA A 56 -12.29 26.21 -17.20
CA ALA A 56 -12.01 26.98 -18.41
C ALA A 56 -10.88 26.34 -19.24
N ARG A 57 -9.87 25.78 -18.56
CA ARG A 57 -8.73 25.09 -19.17
C ARG A 57 -9.12 23.72 -19.75
N THR A 58 -9.93 22.95 -19.00
CA THR A 58 -10.56 21.71 -19.47
C THR A 58 -11.34 21.96 -20.77
N SER A 59 -12.24 22.95 -20.75
CA SER A 59 -13.06 23.30 -21.93
C SER A 59 -12.22 23.77 -23.14
N TYR A 60 -11.09 24.45 -22.89
CA TYR A 60 -10.16 24.86 -23.95
C TYR A 60 -9.48 23.64 -24.59
N ILE A 61 -8.96 22.71 -23.78
CA ILE A 61 -8.28 21.51 -24.29
C ILE A 61 -9.28 20.61 -25.04
N GLU A 62 -10.50 20.41 -24.51
CA GLU A 62 -11.58 19.69 -25.21
C GLU A 62 -11.88 20.30 -26.59
N GLN A 63 -11.99 21.64 -26.67
CA GLN A 63 -12.21 22.35 -27.93
C GLN A 63 -11.03 22.18 -28.91
N VAL A 64 -9.78 22.21 -28.44
CA VAL A 64 -8.60 22.03 -29.30
C VAL A 64 -8.49 20.58 -29.79
N ILE A 65 -8.87 19.59 -28.98
CA ILE A 65 -8.98 18.18 -29.41
C ILE A 65 -10.03 18.04 -30.51
N GLU A 66 -11.22 18.64 -30.36
CA GLU A 66 -12.28 18.60 -31.37
C GLU A 66 -11.84 19.29 -32.69
N GLU A 67 -11.16 20.43 -32.62
CA GLU A 67 -10.62 21.11 -33.81
C GLU A 67 -9.50 20.30 -34.49
N ALA A 68 -8.66 19.60 -33.72
CA ALA A 68 -7.61 18.75 -34.25
C ALA A 68 -8.18 17.49 -34.92
N ASP A 69 -9.18 16.85 -34.31
CA ASP A 69 -9.93 15.74 -34.91
C ASP A 69 -10.65 16.15 -36.20
N PHE A 70 -11.23 17.35 -36.22
CA PHE A 70 -11.84 17.92 -37.42
C PHE A 70 -10.79 18.17 -38.52
N ALA A 71 -9.64 18.74 -38.17
CA ALA A 71 -8.54 18.93 -39.10
C ALA A 71 -7.99 17.61 -39.67
N LEU A 72 -7.95 16.53 -38.87
CA LEU A 72 -7.63 15.18 -39.34
C LEU A 72 -8.69 14.64 -40.31
N ALA A 73 -9.98 14.84 -40.02
CA ALA A 73 -11.07 14.43 -40.90
C ALA A 73 -11.08 15.20 -42.25
N GLU A 74 -10.57 16.43 -42.28
CA GLU A 74 -10.30 17.20 -43.51
C GLU A 74 -8.98 16.81 -44.22
N GLY A 75 -8.18 15.91 -43.64
CA GLY A 75 -6.85 15.52 -44.14
C GLY A 75 -5.74 16.55 -43.88
N ASN A 76 -6.03 17.61 -43.12
CA ASN A 76 -5.10 18.71 -42.81
C ASN A 76 -4.24 18.39 -41.58
N LYS A 77 -3.30 17.45 -41.74
CA LYS A 77 -2.41 16.96 -40.68
C LYS A 77 -1.51 18.05 -40.09
N GLU A 78 -1.08 19.05 -40.87
CA GLU A 78 -0.25 20.16 -40.38
C GLU A 78 -1.01 21.01 -39.36
N ARG A 79 -2.29 21.32 -39.63
CA ARG A 79 -3.17 22.00 -38.67
C ARG A 79 -3.43 21.13 -37.44
N ALA A 80 -3.77 19.85 -37.62
CA ALA A 80 -4.01 18.94 -36.51
C ALA A 80 -2.79 18.79 -35.59
N SER A 81 -1.59 18.65 -36.17
CA SER A 81 -0.32 18.60 -35.43
C SER A 81 -0.03 19.91 -34.70
N THR A 82 -0.38 21.06 -35.29
CA THR A 82 -0.20 22.38 -34.64
C THR A 82 -1.11 22.53 -33.42
N LEU A 83 -2.36 22.07 -33.53
CA LEU A 83 -3.33 22.04 -32.43
C LEU A 83 -2.92 21.04 -31.33
N TYR A 84 -2.41 19.86 -31.72
CA TYR A 84 -1.84 18.89 -30.78
C TYR A 84 -0.64 19.44 -29.99
N GLN A 85 0.26 20.20 -30.62
CA GLN A 85 1.36 20.85 -29.88
C GLN A 85 0.86 21.88 -28.85
N GLN A 86 -0.25 22.58 -29.11
CA GLN A 86 -0.83 23.55 -28.15
C GLN A 86 -1.35 22.89 -26.86
N ILE A 87 -1.74 21.62 -26.90
CA ILE A 87 -2.25 20.88 -25.72
C ILE A 87 -1.19 20.02 -25.01
N VAL A 88 -0.11 19.64 -25.69
CA VAL A 88 1.02 18.93 -25.05
C VAL A 88 1.92 19.86 -24.23
N GLU A 89 1.90 21.17 -24.51
CA GLU A 89 2.54 22.18 -23.67
C GLU A 89 1.74 22.51 -22.40
N GLU A 90 0.50 22.03 -22.28
CA GLU A 90 -0.36 22.21 -21.10
C GLU A 90 -0.17 21.06 -20.09
N ASP A 91 0.00 21.40 -18.82
CA ASP A 91 -0.02 20.46 -17.69
C ASP A 91 -1.44 19.89 -17.44
N ILE A 92 -1.74 18.67 -17.89
CA ILE A 92 -3.10 18.07 -17.84
C ILE A 92 -3.22 17.10 -16.66
N GLU A 93 -4.00 17.46 -15.64
CA GLU A 93 -4.26 16.60 -14.46
C GLU A 93 -5.45 15.62 -14.65
N ASP A 94 -6.39 15.89 -15.58
CA ASP A 94 -7.55 15.02 -15.80
C ASP A 94 -7.20 13.79 -16.65
N ILE A 95 -7.28 12.61 -16.04
CA ILE A 95 -6.98 11.30 -16.65
C ILE A 95 -7.93 10.88 -17.79
N THR A 96 -9.13 11.47 -17.86
CA THR A 96 -10.07 11.25 -18.97
C THR A 96 -9.65 12.10 -20.16
N LEU A 97 -9.31 13.36 -19.92
CA LEU A 97 -8.83 14.29 -20.93
C LEU A 97 -7.50 13.83 -21.53
N LEU A 98 -6.55 13.41 -20.69
CA LEU A 98 -5.29 12.78 -21.12
C LEU A 98 -5.50 11.62 -22.09
N ARG A 99 -6.54 10.79 -21.87
CA ARG A 99 -6.86 9.66 -22.75
C ARG A 99 -7.42 10.10 -24.11
N GLU A 100 -8.11 11.23 -24.19
CA GLU A 100 -8.51 11.79 -25.48
C GLU A 100 -7.33 12.43 -26.23
N VAL A 101 -6.36 13.04 -25.52
CA VAL A 101 -5.09 13.50 -26.11
C VAL A 101 -4.28 12.33 -26.67
N GLU A 102 -4.16 11.22 -25.94
CA GLU A 102 -3.49 9.99 -26.37
C GLU A 102 -4.14 9.39 -27.64
N LYS A 103 -5.48 9.40 -27.71
CA LYS A 103 -6.22 8.97 -28.92
C LYS A 103 -5.95 9.90 -30.12
N LEU A 104 -5.87 11.21 -29.89
CA LEU A 104 -5.57 12.19 -30.94
C LEU A 104 -4.14 12.00 -31.47
N GLU A 105 -3.17 11.78 -30.57
CA GLU A 105 -1.80 11.40 -30.92
C GLU A 105 -1.77 10.14 -31.80
N LEU A 106 -2.52 9.09 -31.43
CA LEU A 106 -2.60 7.86 -32.20
C LEU A 106 -3.17 8.08 -33.62
N LYS A 107 -4.19 8.94 -33.78
CA LYS A 107 -4.76 9.28 -35.11
C LYS A 107 -3.77 10.05 -35.98
N LEU A 108 -2.98 10.95 -35.41
CA LEU A 108 -1.91 11.67 -36.12
C LEU A 108 -0.85 10.72 -36.72
N TYR A 109 -0.61 9.57 -36.08
CA TYR A 109 0.37 8.57 -36.55
C TYR A 109 -0.17 7.51 -37.53
N GLN A 110 -1.49 7.41 -37.76
CA GLN A 110 -2.07 6.24 -38.46
C GLN A 110 -2.00 6.24 -40.01
N GLU A 111 -1.38 7.24 -40.64
CA GLU A 111 -1.22 7.28 -42.10
C GLU A 111 0.17 7.75 -42.55
N VAL A 112 0.96 6.79 -43.05
CA VAL A 112 2.30 6.98 -43.62
C VAL A 112 2.21 7.61 -45.02
N ASP A 113 2.76 8.82 -45.20
CA ASP A 113 3.01 9.41 -46.52
C ASP A 113 4.36 8.90 -47.08
N PRO A 114 4.40 8.24 -48.25
CA PRO A 114 5.61 7.67 -48.84
C PRO A 114 6.51 8.68 -49.60
N GLN A 115 6.32 10.01 -49.45
CA GLN A 115 7.05 11.03 -50.21
C GLN A 115 7.65 12.18 -49.36
N ALA A 116 8.63 11.88 -48.49
CA ALA A 116 9.48 12.90 -47.86
C ALA A 116 10.98 12.56 -48.00
N THR A 117 11.74 13.43 -48.67
CA THR A 117 13.15 13.17 -49.01
C THR A 117 14.17 13.76 -48.02
N ALA A 118 14.96 12.87 -47.41
CA ALA A 118 16.38 13.02 -47.07
C ALA A 118 16.84 14.20 -46.18
N LEU A 119 16.79 13.97 -44.87
CA LEU A 119 17.88 14.31 -43.93
C LEU A 119 18.70 13.02 -43.64
N PRO A 120 19.93 13.07 -43.08
CA PRO A 120 20.65 11.84 -42.69
C PRO A 120 19.77 11.02 -41.74
N PRO A 121 19.70 9.68 -41.90
CA PRO A 121 18.46 8.92 -41.70
C PRO A 121 17.84 9.16 -40.33
N ALA A 122 16.78 9.98 -40.34
CA ALA A 122 15.88 10.12 -39.20
C ALA A 122 15.16 8.79 -38.92
N ASP A 123 15.08 7.89 -39.92
CA ASP A 123 14.45 6.58 -39.86
C ASP A 123 14.93 5.74 -38.67
N ASP A 124 16.24 5.60 -38.42
CA ASP A 124 16.73 4.73 -37.33
C ASP A 124 16.32 5.24 -35.92
N LEU A 125 16.40 6.56 -35.68
CA LEU A 125 16.01 7.14 -34.38
C LEU A 125 14.48 7.27 -34.24
N ALA A 126 13.76 7.57 -35.33
CA ALA A 126 12.31 7.63 -35.34
C ALA A 126 11.68 6.23 -35.22
N GLN A 127 12.25 5.22 -35.88
CA GLN A 127 11.86 3.82 -35.70
C GLN A 127 12.15 3.37 -34.27
N LEU A 128 13.34 3.66 -33.73
CA LEU A 128 13.69 3.29 -32.36
C LEU A 128 12.78 3.95 -31.32
N LEU A 129 12.41 5.22 -31.53
CA LEU A 129 11.39 5.91 -30.75
C LEU A 129 10.01 5.27 -30.91
N ASN A 130 9.59 4.94 -32.12
CA ASN A 130 8.28 4.32 -32.37
C ASN A 130 8.18 2.92 -31.73
N GLU A 131 9.22 2.10 -31.83
CA GLU A 131 9.31 0.82 -31.12
C GLU A 131 9.25 1.00 -29.59
N ALA A 132 9.91 2.03 -29.06
CA ALA A 132 9.90 2.34 -27.64
C ALA A 132 8.53 2.83 -27.15
N ASN A 133 7.88 3.72 -27.91
CA ASN A 133 6.52 4.19 -27.65
C ASN A 133 5.53 3.00 -27.64
N MET A 134 5.64 2.07 -28.61
CA MET A 134 4.81 0.86 -28.65
C MET A 134 5.04 -0.03 -27.43
N ALA A 135 6.29 -0.22 -26.99
CA ALA A 135 6.61 -0.96 -25.77
C ALA A 135 6.05 -0.27 -24.51
N TYR A 136 6.12 1.07 -24.46
CA TYR A 136 5.60 1.87 -23.34
C TYR A 136 4.08 1.73 -23.20
N VAL A 137 3.35 1.89 -24.31
CA VAL A 137 1.89 1.68 -24.38
C VAL A 137 1.51 0.23 -24.04
N ALA A 138 2.31 -0.74 -24.50
CA ALA A 138 2.14 -2.16 -24.14
C ALA A 138 2.50 -2.49 -22.69
N LYS A 139 3.08 -1.54 -21.93
CA LYS A 139 3.59 -1.71 -20.56
C LYS A 139 4.72 -2.76 -20.44
N ASP A 140 5.43 -3.00 -21.55
CA ASP A 140 6.66 -3.78 -21.57
C ASP A 140 7.81 -2.88 -21.10
N TRP A 141 7.90 -2.68 -19.79
CA TRP A 141 8.92 -1.83 -19.17
C TRP A 141 10.35 -2.28 -19.49
N PRO A 142 10.70 -3.59 -19.50
CA PRO A 142 12.02 -4.05 -19.92
C PRO A 142 12.36 -3.60 -21.35
N LYS A 143 11.45 -3.77 -22.31
CA LYS A 143 11.69 -3.38 -23.71
C LYS A 143 11.71 -1.88 -23.89
N THR A 144 10.82 -1.15 -23.21
CA THR A 144 10.82 0.32 -23.15
C THR A 144 12.17 0.85 -22.70
N ILE A 145 12.69 0.34 -21.58
CA ILE A 145 13.97 0.77 -21.01
C ILE A 145 15.11 0.49 -21.98
N GLU A 146 15.17 -0.70 -22.58
CA GLU A 146 16.19 -1.05 -23.58
C GLU A 146 16.21 -0.05 -24.75
N LEU A 147 15.04 0.25 -25.32
CA LEU A 147 14.93 1.08 -26.51
C LEU A 147 15.17 2.57 -26.20
N TYR A 148 14.64 3.11 -25.09
CA TYR A 148 14.90 4.50 -24.67
C TYR A 148 16.33 4.72 -24.17
N GLU A 149 16.94 3.76 -23.47
CA GLU A 149 18.39 3.84 -23.16
C GLU A 149 19.23 3.87 -24.44
N LYS A 150 18.91 2.99 -25.41
CA LYS A 150 19.58 2.95 -26.72
C LYS A 150 19.36 4.23 -27.54
N LEU A 151 18.18 4.85 -27.46
CA LEU A 151 17.84 6.11 -28.13
C LEU A 151 18.69 7.25 -27.56
N ARG A 152 18.69 7.40 -26.23
CA ARG A 152 19.46 8.45 -25.54
C ARG A 152 20.97 8.24 -25.63
N ALA A 153 21.44 6.98 -25.71
CA ALA A 153 22.85 6.67 -25.95
C ALA A 153 23.34 7.11 -27.33
N GLN A 154 22.45 7.17 -28.34
CA GLN A 154 22.76 7.72 -29.66
C GLN A 154 22.58 9.24 -29.71
N ASN A 155 21.50 9.77 -29.14
CA ASN A 155 21.23 11.20 -29.08
C ASN A 155 20.40 11.56 -27.83
N VAL A 156 21.04 12.16 -26.83
CA VAL A 156 20.40 12.51 -25.54
C VAL A 156 19.28 13.54 -25.69
N SER A 157 19.39 14.48 -26.64
CA SER A 157 18.44 15.58 -26.83
C SER A 157 17.30 15.26 -27.80
N TYR A 158 17.31 14.10 -28.45
CA TYR A 158 16.25 13.70 -29.38
C TYR A 158 14.95 13.42 -28.62
N GLN A 159 13.95 14.29 -28.82
CA GLN A 159 12.66 14.28 -28.14
C GLN A 159 12.78 14.15 -26.60
N GLU A 160 13.80 14.78 -26.00
CA GLU A 160 14.11 14.62 -24.57
C GLU A 160 12.91 14.93 -23.66
N ALA A 161 12.07 15.91 -24.03
CA ALA A 161 10.86 16.28 -23.29
C ALA A 161 9.84 15.12 -23.16
N LYS A 162 9.78 14.20 -24.13
CA LYS A 162 8.92 12.99 -24.10
C LYS A 162 9.68 11.78 -23.52
N VAL A 163 10.87 11.52 -24.06
CA VAL A 163 11.67 10.33 -23.72
C VAL A 163 12.12 10.32 -22.26
N LYS A 164 12.43 11.48 -21.67
CA LYS A 164 12.91 11.56 -20.29
C LYS A 164 11.84 11.20 -19.23
N PRO A 165 10.63 11.78 -19.21
CA PRO A 165 9.59 11.39 -18.26
C PRO A 165 9.10 9.95 -18.48
N GLU A 166 8.98 9.48 -19.72
CA GLU A 166 8.53 8.10 -19.97
C GLU A 166 9.59 7.06 -19.55
N LEU A 167 10.88 7.31 -19.80
CA LEU A 167 11.95 6.45 -19.28
C LEU A 167 12.05 6.48 -17.74
N LEU A 168 11.80 7.63 -17.11
CA LEU A 168 11.67 7.74 -15.66
C LEU A 168 10.55 6.83 -15.15
N GLN A 169 9.35 6.92 -15.74
CA GLN A 169 8.21 6.10 -15.37
C GLN A 169 8.47 4.60 -15.61
N ALA A 170 9.12 4.25 -16.72
CA ALA A 170 9.48 2.86 -17.03
C ALA A 170 10.43 2.25 -15.99
N TYR A 171 11.46 3.00 -15.55
CA TYR A 171 12.32 2.55 -14.44
C TYR A 171 11.55 2.32 -13.14
N ILE A 172 10.66 3.26 -12.77
CA ILE A 172 9.85 3.15 -11.56
C ILE A 172 8.94 1.92 -11.63
N ASN A 173 8.22 1.74 -12.74
CA ASN A 173 7.30 0.64 -12.93
C ASN A 173 8.01 -0.72 -12.96
N GLN A 174 9.19 -0.83 -13.59
CA GLN A 174 9.98 -2.05 -13.57
C GLN A 174 10.51 -2.37 -12.17
N ALA A 175 11.02 -1.37 -11.43
CA ALA A 175 11.45 -1.57 -10.05
C ALA A 175 10.30 -2.05 -9.16
N LEU A 176 9.12 -1.43 -9.28
CA LEU A 176 7.92 -1.85 -8.55
C LEU A 176 7.43 -3.25 -8.94
N TYR A 177 7.58 -3.65 -10.21
CA TYR A 177 7.28 -5.01 -10.66
C TYR A 177 8.22 -6.04 -10.01
N ASP A 178 9.54 -5.79 -10.06
CA ASP A 178 10.55 -6.66 -9.43
C ASP A 178 10.36 -6.78 -7.90
N LEU A 179 9.87 -5.72 -7.24
CA LEU A 179 9.50 -5.74 -5.82
C LEU A 179 8.20 -6.49 -5.55
N ALA A 180 7.14 -6.27 -6.35
CA ALA A 180 5.84 -6.88 -6.16
C ALA A 180 5.84 -8.39 -6.44
N LEU A 181 6.68 -8.84 -7.38
CA LEU A 181 6.92 -10.26 -7.66
C LEU A 181 7.59 -10.93 -6.45
N GLY A 182 8.49 -10.22 -5.77
CA GLY A 182 9.26 -10.74 -4.64
C GLY A 182 10.19 -11.89 -5.02
N ARG A 183 11.12 -12.24 -4.14
CA ARG A 183 12.18 -13.22 -4.49
C ARG A 183 11.64 -14.62 -4.80
N GLU A 184 10.55 -15.03 -4.14
CA GLU A 184 10.00 -16.37 -4.31
C GLU A 184 9.38 -16.59 -5.69
N GLN A 185 8.88 -15.54 -6.34
CA GLN A 185 8.27 -15.61 -7.68
C GLN A 185 9.23 -15.13 -8.79
N GLY A 186 10.50 -14.83 -8.45
CA GLY A 186 11.57 -14.47 -9.39
C GLY A 186 11.96 -12.99 -9.45
N GLY A 187 11.38 -12.14 -8.58
CA GLY A 187 11.68 -10.71 -8.50
C GLY A 187 13.12 -10.40 -8.06
N ASN A 188 13.74 -9.42 -8.71
CA ASN A 188 15.15 -9.08 -8.49
C ASN A 188 15.32 -7.72 -7.79
N LEU A 189 15.49 -7.76 -6.47
CA LEU A 189 15.60 -6.58 -5.62
C LEU A 189 16.85 -5.73 -5.89
N ASP A 190 17.99 -6.33 -6.26
CA ASP A 190 19.20 -5.59 -6.66
C ASP A 190 18.98 -4.85 -7.99
N LEU A 191 18.22 -5.44 -8.91
CA LEU A 191 17.82 -4.81 -10.17
C LEU A 191 16.79 -3.69 -9.95
N ALA A 192 15.81 -3.88 -9.07
CA ALA A 192 14.87 -2.83 -8.65
C ALA A 192 15.59 -1.62 -8.06
N ALA A 193 16.57 -1.83 -7.17
CA ALA A 193 17.39 -0.76 -6.61
C ALA A 193 18.22 -0.05 -7.70
N THR A 194 18.73 -0.80 -8.68
CA THR A 194 19.43 -0.23 -9.84
C THR A 194 18.50 0.66 -10.67
N TYR A 195 17.25 0.26 -10.89
CA TYR A 195 16.27 1.06 -11.64
C TYR A 195 15.83 2.31 -10.88
N PHE A 196 15.60 2.25 -9.57
CA PHE A 196 15.35 3.47 -8.79
C PHE A 196 16.56 4.43 -8.79
N GLN A 197 17.79 3.92 -8.72
CA GLN A 197 18.98 4.77 -8.91
C GLN A 197 19.05 5.40 -10.31
N LYS A 198 18.62 4.70 -11.37
CA LYS A 198 18.53 5.27 -12.72
C LYS A 198 17.42 6.34 -12.81
N ALA A 199 16.27 6.12 -12.19
CA ALA A 199 15.18 7.10 -12.06
C ALA A 199 15.65 8.39 -11.37
N LEU A 200 16.32 8.29 -10.23
CA LEU A 200 16.88 9.43 -9.50
C LEU A 200 17.97 10.20 -10.27
N ARG A 201 18.62 9.59 -11.26
CA ARG A 201 19.53 10.32 -12.17
C ARG A 201 18.79 11.15 -13.22
N LEU A 202 17.53 10.82 -13.53
CA LEU A 202 16.69 11.61 -14.43
C LEU A 202 15.94 12.72 -13.67
N SER A 203 15.37 12.40 -12.52
CA SER A 203 14.70 13.36 -11.62
C SER A 203 15.19 13.15 -10.17
N PRO A 204 16.24 13.87 -9.75
CA PRO A 204 16.79 13.76 -8.39
C PRO A 204 15.85 14.28 -7.28
N SER A 205 14.80 15.01 -7.66
CA SER A 205 13.85 15.63 -6.76
C SER A 205 12.62 14.77 -6.45
N GLU A 206 12.48 13.57 -7.03
CA GLU A 206 11.34 12.68 -6.76
C GLU A 206 11.36 12.15 -5.32
N PRO A 207 10.44 12.61 -4.44
CA PRO A 207 10.50 12.24 -3.02
C PRO A 207 10.15 10.77 -2.81
N THR A 208 9.14 10.27 -3.54
CA THR A 208 8.69 8.88 -3.48
C THR A 208 9.79 7.92 -3.94
N VAL A 209 10.40 8.19 -5.10
CA VAL A 209 11.49 7.36 -5.63
C VAL A 209 12.70 7.38 -4.70
N SER A 210 13.02 8.54 -4.09
CA SER A 210 14.10 8.65 -3.10
C SER A 210 13.83 7.81 -1.86
N ALA A 211 12.60 7.83 -1.33
CA ALA A 211 12.19 7.05 -0.17
C ALA A 211 12.22 5.53 -0.44
N GLU A 212 11.61 5.07 -1.54
CA GLU A 212 11.62 3.65 -1.92
C GLU A 212 13.04 3.15 -2.21
N ASN A 213 13.86 3.96 -2.91
CA ASN A 213 15.26 3.65 -3.12
C ASN A 213 16.02 3.53 -1.80
N GLN A 214 15.81 4.43 -0.85
CA GLN A 214 16.47 4.35 0.45
C GLN A 214 16.05 3.08 1.21
N TYR A 215 14.75 2.85 1.35
CA TYR A 215 14.19 1.69 2.06
C TYR A 215 14.78 0.36 1.54
N LEU A 216 14.80 0.20 0.22
CA LEU A 216 15.35 -0.97 -0.45
C LEU A 216 16.88 -1.10 -0.28
N ASN A 217 17.63 0.00 -0.40
CA ASN A 217 19.09 -0.04 -0.21
C ASN A 217 19.50 -0.30 1.24
N ASP A 218 18.72 0.18 2.22
CA ASP A 218 18.95 -0.10 3.65
C ASP A 218 18.69 -1.59 3.95
N PHE A 219 17.62 -2.18 3.40
CA PHE A 219 17.33 -3.61 3.47
C PHE A 219 18.46 -4.47 2.85
N LEU A 220 18.83 -4.20 1.60
CA LEU A 220 19.94 -4.89 0.91
C LEU A 220 21.29 -4.71 1.61
N SER A 221 21.46 -3.60 2.36
CA SER A 221 22.66 -3.36 3.18
C SER A 221 22.68 -4.18 4.46
N ALA A 222 21.52 -4.41 5.08
CA ALA A 222 21.40 -5.30 6.24
C ALA A 222 21.70 -6.77 5.86
N GLU A 223 21.29 -7.22 4.68
CA GLU A 223 21.64 -8.55 4.15
C GLU A 223 23.13 -8.72 3.88
N ARG A 224 23.78 -7.67 3.34
CA ARG A 224 25.24 -7.65 3.20
C ARG A 224 25.91 -7.75 4.58
N ALA A 225 25.50 -6.91 5.54
CA ALA A 225 26.03 -6.95 6.92
C ALA A 225 25.89 -8.34 7.58
N LEU A 226 24.77 -9.05 7.41
CA LEU A 226 24.65 -10.42 7.92
C LEU A 226 25.57 -11.44 7.22
N ARG A 227 25.77 -11.31 5.89
CA ARG A 227 26.73 -12.17 5.16
C ARG A 227 28.18 -11.90 5.56
N ASP A 228 28.49 -10.63 5.84
CA ASP A 228 29.81 -10.16 6.26
C ASP A 228 30.07 -10.37 7.77
N ASN A 229 29.11 -10.99 8.50
CA ASN A 229 29.15 -11.24 9.94
C ASN A 229 29.32 -9.96 10.77
N THR A 230 28.60 -8.89 10.42
CA THR A 230 28.43 -7.65 11.20
C THR A 230 26.96 -7.46 11.63
N PRO A 231 26.40 -8.37 12.46
CA PRO A 231 24.97 -8.41 12.78
C PRO A 231 24.46 -7.17 13.53
N GLU A 232 25.33 -6.44 14.23
CA GLU A 232 24.99 -5.17 14.90
C GLU A 232 24.64 -4.08 13.88
N GLN A 233 25.35 -4.05 12.74
CA GLN A 233 25.07 -3.16 11.62
C GLN A 233 23.76 -3.54 10.92
N ALA A 234 23.50 -4.85 10.75
CA ALA A 234 22.24 -5.34 10.22
C ALA A 234 21.06 -4.94 11.12
N LEU A 235 21.22 -5.04 12.45
CA LEU A 235 20.19 -4.65 13.40
C LEU A 235 19.85 -3.15 13.30
N ALA A 236 20.87 -2.29 13.27
CA ALA A 236 20.70 -0.84 13.17
C ALA A 236 19.98 -0.40 11.88
N LEU A 237 20.17 -1.14 10.78
CA LEU A 237 19.45 -0.92 9.52
C LEU A 237 18.02 -1.47 9.55
N LEU A 238 17.78 -2.63 10.19
CA LEU A 238 16.48 -3.31 10.14
C LEU A 238 15.44 -2.79 11.12
N GLN A 239 15.85 -2.24 12.27
CA GLN A 239 14.91 -1.66 13.23
C GLN A 239 13.98 -0.58 12.63
N PRO A 240 14.46 0.48 11.96
CA PRO A 240 13.58 1.48 11.36
C PRO A 240 12.71 0.91 10.23
N LEU A 241 13.22 -0.06 9.45
CA LEU A 241 12.47 -0.71 8.37
C LEU A 241 11.30 -1.57 8.90
N TYR A 242 11.45 -2.15 10.09
CA TYR A 242 10.41 -2.91 10.78
C TYR A 242 9.39 -1.99 11.48
N GLU A 243 9.81 -0.83 11.97
CA GLU A 243 8.92 0.20 12.55
C GLU A 243 8.04 0.89 11.50
N GLN A 244 8.52 1.01 10.25
CA GLN A 244 7.78 1.56 9.11
C GLN A 244 7.76 0.54 7.94
N PRO A 245 7.02 -0.57 8.05
CA PRO A 245 7.12 -1.68 7.10
C PRO A 245 6.42 -1.38 5.77
N HIS A 246 7.18 -1.36 4.66
CA HIS A 246 6.60 -1.33 3.32
C HIS A 246 6.01 -2.70 2.97
N GLN A 247 4.81 -2.74 2.36
CA GLN A 247 4.04 -3.97 2.20
C GLN A 247 4.81 -5.08 1.46
N TYR A 248 5.54 -4.73 0.40
CA TYR A 248 6.28 -5.65 -0.45
C TYR A 248 7.54 -6.25 0.19
N LEU A 249 8.02 -5.71 1.32
CA LEU A 249 9.20 -6.19 2.05
C LEU A 249 8.91 -6.56 3.52
N ARG A 250 7.66 -6.44 3.99
CA ARG A 250 7.29 -6.64 5.41
C ARG A 250 7.77 -8.00 5.95
N GLU A 251 7.52 -9.08 5.22
CA GLU A 251 7.89 -10.43 5.67
C GLU A 251 9.40 -10.65 5.60
N ASP A 252 10.04 -10.22 4.51
CA ASP A 252 11.50 -10.25 4.33
C ASP A 252 12.24 -9.50 5.45
N VAL A 253 11.85 -8.26 5.76
CA VAL A 253 12.39 -7.45 6.86
C VAL A 253 12.22 -8.16 8.20
N THR A 254 11.04 -8.73 8.46
CA THR A 254 10.75 -9.41 9.74
C THR A 254 11.56 -10.71 9.88
N ASN A 255 11.65 -11.50 8.81
CA ASN A 255 12.46 -12.72 8.76
C ASN A 255 13.96 -12.41 8.91
N LEU A 256 14.45 -11.33 8.30
CA LEU A 256 15.84 -10.92 8.38
C LEU A 256 16.19 -10.35 9.77
N LEU A 257 15.30 -9.56 10.38
CA LEU A 257 15.46 -9.05 11.75
C LEU A 257 15.46 -10.20 12.76
N PHE A 258 14.57 -11.19 12.59
CA PHE A 258 14.57 -12.42 13.40
C PHE A 258 15.90 -13.15 13.30
N ARG A 259 16.43 -13.36 12.08
CA ARG A 259 17.75 -13.98 11.87
C ARG A 259 18.88 -13.17 12.50
N THR A 260 18.83 -11.84 12.42
CA THR A 260 19.78 -10.94 13.07
C THR A 260 19.83 -11.15 14.58
N TYR A 261 18.67 -11.17 15.26
CA TYR A 261 18.60 -11.43 16.69
C TYR A 261 19.10 -12.83 17.07
N LEU A 262 18.87 -13.86 16.24
CA LEU A 262 19.44 -15.19 16.49
C LEU A 262 20.97 -15.18 16.43
N VAL A 263 21.57 -14.48 15.45
CA VAL A 263 23.03 -14.38 15.30
C VAL A 263 23.66 -13.58 16.45
N LEU A 264 23.06 -12.46 16.86
CA LEU A 264 23.50 -11.68 18.01
C LEU A 264 23.43 -12.49 19.31
N GLY A 265 22.33 -13.21 19.53
CA GLY A 265 22.19 -14.09 20.69
C GLY A 265 23.24 -15.21 20.73
N ASP A 266 23.52 -15.82 19.57
CA ASP A 266 24.60 -16.81 19.40
C ASP A 266 25.98 -16.22 19.70
N GLN A 267 26.24 -14.99 19.26
CA GLN A 267 27.52 -14.30 19.46
C GLN A 267 27.73 -13.95 20.93
N ALA A 268 26.74 -13.36 21.60
CA ALA A 268 26.77 -13.06 23.02
C ALA A 268 27.00 -14.33 23.88
N ILE A 269 26.34 -15.44 23.54
CA ILE A 269 26.54 -16.73 24.24
C ILE A 269 27.97 -17.24 24.06
N ARG A 270 28.54 -17.18 22.85
CA ARG A 270 29.96 -17.56 22.62
C ARG A 270 30.94 -16.65 23.37
N SER A 271 30.58 -15.38 23.58
CA SER A 271 31.35 -14.40 24.37
C SER A 271 31.10 -14.49 25.89
N ASN A 272 30.38 -15.53 26.37
CA ASN A 272 30.03 -15.74 27.78
C ASN A 272 29.12 -14.63 28.38
N GLN A 273 28.36 -13.94 27.52
CA GLN A 273 27.39 -12.88 27.87
C GLN A 273 25.95 -13.46 27.82
N ALA A 274 25.65 -14.43 28.68
CA ALA A 274 24.40 -15.21 28.57
C ALA A 274 23.11 -14.38 28.76
N SER A 275 23.13 -13.33 29.58
CA SER A 275 21.97 -12.44 29.78
C SER A 275 21.63 -11.64 28.52
N GLU A 276 22.64 -11.05 27.89
CA GLU A 276 22.52 -10.31 26.62
C GLU A 276 22.06 -11.23 25.48
N GLY A 277 22.60 -12.46 25.44
CA GLY A 277 22.14 -13.48 24.50
C GLY A 277 20.66 -13.87 24.69
N ALA A 278 20.21 -13.93 25.95
CA ALA A 278 18.79 -14.17 26.27
C ALA A 278 17.90 -13.00 25.84
N GLU A 279 18.34 -11.75 26.04
CA GLU A 279 17.59 -10.56 25.61
C GLU A 279 17.35 -10.56 24.09
N TYR A 280 18.37 -10.84 23.27
CA TYR A 280 18.20 -10.94 21.82
C TYR A 280 17.21 -12.05 21.41
N TYR A 281 17.26 -13.21 22.07
CA TYR A 281 16.27 -14.27 21.83
C TYR A 281 14.85 -13.88 22.27
N GLN A 282 14.69 -13.08 23.32
CA GLN A 282 13.37 -12.54 23.70
C GLN A 282 12.86 -11.49 22.70
N GLN A 283 13.73 -10.68 22.09
CA GLN A 283 13.36 -9.79 20.99
C GLN A 283 12.92 -10.59 19.76
N ALA A 284 13.67 -11.61 19.36
CA ALA A 284 13.26 -12.54 18.30
C ALA A 284 11.90 -13.20 18.57
N ASN A 285 11.60 -13.52 19.83
CA ASN A 285 10.33 -14.16 20.21
C ASN A 285 9.11 -13.24 20.07
N GLN A 286 9.30 -11.91 20.09
CA GLN A 286 8.23 -10.92 19.95
C GLN A 286 7.83 -10.65 18.48
N LEU A 287 8.67 -11.05 17.51
CA LEU A 287 8.39 -10.87 16.09
C LEU A 287 7.27 -11.82 15.61
N ASN A 288 6.41 -11.35 14.71
CA ASN A 288 5.30 -12.13 14.13
C ASN A 288 5.67 -12.62 12.73
N GLY A 289 5.34 -13.87 12.38
CA GLY A 289 5.62 -14.47 11.07
C GLY A 289 6.63 -15.63 11.09
N PRO A 290 7.89 -15.43 11.54
CA PRO A 290 8.94 -16.46 11.47
C PRO A 290 8.63 -17.73 12.29
N ASP A 291 9.10 -18.90 11.82
CA ASP A 291 9.08 -20.15 12.60
C ASP A 291 10.01 -20.07 13.81
N LYS A 292 9.43 -20.23 15.00
CA LYS A 292 10.12 -20.13 16.30
C LYS A 292 10.67 -21.46 16.80
N THR A 293 10.53 -22.57 16.07
CA THR A 293 11.00 -23.91 16.48
C THR A 293 12.52 -23.98 16.72
N ASN A 294 13.32 -23.19 15.99
CA ASN A 294 14.75 -23.06 16.26
C ASN A 294 15.01 -22.19 17.51
N LEU A 295 14.31 -21.06 17.62
CA LEU A 295 14.39 -20.15 18.76
C LEU A 295 14.03 -20.80 20.09
N GLN A 296 12.96 -21.60 20.15
CA GLN A 296 12.53 -22.26 21.39
C GLN A 296 13.64 -23.13 21.97
N ARG A 297 14.31 -23.94 21.14
CA ARG A 297 15.44 -24.78 21.56
C ARG A 297 16.62 -23.97 22.11
N ARG A 298 16.82 -22.75 21.60
CA ARG A 298 17.87 -21.82 22.08
C ARG A 298 17.49 -21.23 23.45
N LEU A 299 16.23 -20.85 23.64
CA LEU A 299 15.68 -20.39 24.92
C LEU A 299 15.74 -21.49 25.99
N ASP A 300 15.32 -22.71 25.66
CA ASP A 300 15.39 -23.87 26.55
C ASP A 300 16.83 -24.16 27.00
N GLY A 301 17.79 -24.10 26.06
CA GLY A 301 19.22 -24.28 26.32
C GLY A 301 19.80 -23.19 27.23
N ILE A 302 19.41 -21.93 27.06
CA ILE A 302 19.80 -20.83 27.95
C ILE A 302 19.23 -21.02 29.36
N GLY A 303 18.00 -21.53 29.50
CA GLY A 303 17.39 -21.81 30.81
C GLY A 303 18.26 -22.72 31.68
N LEU A 304 18.95 -23.70 31.07
CA LEU A 304 19.87 -24.61 31.74
C LEU A 304 21.15 -23.91 32.23
N LEU A 305 21.65 -22.89 31.51
CA LEU A 305 22.84 -22.12 31.92
C LEU A 305 22.58 -21.34 33.22
N PHE A 306 21.39 -20.74 33.37
CA PHE A 306 21.00 -20.05 34.59
C PHE A 306 20.66 -21.02 35.73
N ALA A 307 20.03 -22.16 35.43
CA ALA A 307 19.70 -23.19 36.41
C ALA A 307 20.92 -23.93 36.98
N ALA A 308 22.07 -23.90 36.32
CA ALA A 308 23.31 -24.53 36.77
C ALA A 308 23.98 -23.81 37.97
N THR A 309 23.44 -22.68 38.43
CA THR A 309 23.90 -22.02 39.67
C THR A 309 23.54 -22.93 40.87
N PRO A 310 24.51 -23.49 41.62
CA PRO A 310 24.22 -24.50 42.63
C PRO A 310 23.44 -23.89 43.79
N THR A 311 22.13 -24.13 43.81
CA THR A 311 21.29 -23.85 44.97
C THR A 311 21.73 -24.78 46.09
N ALA A 312 22.23 -24.21 47.19
CA ALA A 312 22.60 -25.00 48.36
C ALA A 312 21.36 -25.75 48.88
N VAL A 313 21.37 -27.08 48.76
CA VAL A 313 20.26 -27.94 49.15
C VAL A 313 20.12 -27.90 50.67
N THR A 314 19.05 -27.27 51.14
CA THR A 314 18.58 -27.43 52.52
C THR A 314 17.44 -28.43 52.49
N GLU A 315 17.67 -29.65 52.96
CA GLU A 315 16.61 -30.66 53.09
C GLU A 315 15.50 -30.14 54.01
N SER A 316 14.24 -30.36 53.61
CA SER A 316 13.10 -30.35 54.52
C SER A 316 12.10 -31.43 54.12
N VAL A 317 11.55 -32.09 55.12
CA VAL A 317 11.02 -33.46 55.02
C VAL A 317 9.61 -33.51 54.44
N ALA A 318 9.36 -34.53 53.61
CA ALA A 318 8.04 -34.80 53.03
C ALA A 318 7.02 -35.33 54.07
N VAL A 319 5.76 -34.93 53.92
CA VAL A 319 4.60 -35.56 54.57
C VAL A 319 3.58 -35.92 53.50
N ALA A 320 3.05 -37.14 53.56
CA ALA A 320 2.22 -37.73 52.51
C ALA A 320 0.77 -37.23 52.48
N ALA A 321 0.14 -37.34 51.31
CA ALA A 321 -1.28 -37.05 51.07
C ALA A 321 -2.23 -38.04 51.78
N PRO A 322 -3.55 -37.78 51.74
CA PRO A 322 -4.34 -38.59 50.78
C PRO A 322 -5.52 -37.90 50.08
N VAL A 323 -5.69 -38.28 48.80
CA VAL A 323 -6.94 -38.50 48.04
C VAL A 323 -7.85 -37.30 47.69
N ALA A 324 -8.27 -37.28 46.42
CA ALA A 324 -9.06 -36.23 45.78
C ALA A 324 -10.59 -36.43 45.88
N PRO A 325 -11.39 -35.37 45.66
CA PRO A 325 -12.72 -35.44 45.11
C PRO A 325 -12.77 -35.13 43.60
N VAL A 326 -13.74 -35.75 42.94
CA VAL A 326 -14.03 -35.78 41.51
C VAL A 326 -14.15 -34.39 40.85
N GLN A 327 -13.63 -34.28 39.61
CA GLN A 327 -13.79 -33.11 38.73
C GLN A 327 -15.27 -32.84 38.41
N GLN A 328 -15.73 -31.60 38.58
CA GLN A 328 -16.91 -31.13 37.85
C GLN A 328 -16.46 -30.49 36.54
N ALA A 329 -16.95 -31.03 35.42
CA ALA A 329 -16.73 -30.41 34.10
C ALA A 329 -17.51 -29.10 34.03
N VAL A 330 -16.80 -27.98 34.05
CA VAL A 330 -17.39 -26.66 33.76
C VAL A 330 -17.53 -26.57 32.24
N SER A 331 -18.76 -26.39 31.76
CA SER A 331 -19.06 -26.25 30.33
C SER A 331 -18.22 -25.12 29.69
N PRO A 332 -17.77 -25.27 28.44
CA PRO A 332 -17.07 -24.18 27.75
C PRO A 332 -17.98 -22.94 27.65
N PRO A 333 -17.43 -21.72 27.75
CA PRO A 333 -18.22 -20.52 27.52
C PRO A 333 -18.77 -20.53 26.09
N THR A 334 -20.08 -20.32 25.98
CA THR A 334 -20.82 -20.24 24.72
C THR A 334 -20.12 -19.29 23.74
N SER A 335 -19.92 -19.75 22.51
CA SER A 335 -19.40 -18.91 21.42
C SER A 335 -20.27 -17.66 21.25
N THR A 336 -19.67 -16.48 21.37
CA THR A 336 -20.26 -15.21 20.96
C THR A 336 -20.80 -15.34 19.52
N PRO A 337 -22.03 -14.89 19.21
CA PRO A 337 -22.56 -15.00 17.87
C PRO A 337 -21.70 -14.21 16.87
N LEU A 338 -21.44 -14.84 15.72
CA LEU A 338 -20.79 -14.22 14.57
C LEU A 338 -21.55 -12.93 14.17
N PRO A 339 -20.87 -11.80 13.88
CA PRO A 339 -21.55 -10.61 13.41
C PRO A 339 -22.22 -10.88 12.05
N THR A 340 -23.55 -10.85 12.04
CA THR A 340 -24.35 -11.02 10.84
C THR A 340 -24.13 -9.85 9.88
N ALA A 341 -23.58 -10.12 8.70
CA ALA A 341 -23.53 -9.15 7.61
C ALA A 341 -24.96 -8.70 7.25
N ILE A 342 -25.15 -7.39 7.08
CA ILE A 342 -26.43 -6.84 6.62
C ILE A 342 -26.52 -7.09 5.11
N PRO A 343 -27.59 -7.74 4.60
CA PRO A 343 -27.68 -8.08 3.19
C PRO A 343 -27.85 -6.81 2.35
N THR A 344 -26.83 -6.52 1.57
CA THR A 344 -26.84 -5.52 0.50
C THR A 344 -26.73 -6.25 -0.83
N SER A 345 -27.18 -5.64 -1.94
CA SER A 345 -27.38 -6.32 -3.23
C SER A 345 -26.18 -7.15 -3.67
N ALA A 346 -26.43 -8.39 -4.11
CA ALA A 346 -25.40 -9.23 -4.72
C ALA A 346 -24.78 -8.53 -5.94
N PRO A 347 -23.46 -8.68 -6.17
CA PRO A 347 -22.77 -8.05 -7.30
C PRO A 347 -23.32 -8.58 -8.63
N VAL A 348 -23.38 -7.70 -9.64
CA VAL A 348 -23.79 -8.07 -11.01
C VAL A 348 -22.58 -8.63 -11.76
N CYS A 349 -22.30 -9.91 -11.53
CA CYS A 349 -21.25 -10.64 -12.25
C CYS A 349 -21.63 -10.83 -13.73
N ALA A 350 -20.69 -10.59 -14.65
CA ALA A 350 -20.91 -10.68 -16.09
C ALA A 350 -20.98 -12.12 -16.63
N ASP A 351 -20.35 -13.08 -15.94
CA ASP A 351 -20.29 -14.50 -16.31
C ASP A 351 -21.01 -15.36 -15.25
N SER A 352 -21.86 -16.30 -15.67
CA SER A 352 -22.60 -17.20 -14.77
C SER A 352 -21.74 -18.25 -14.08
N HIS A 353 -20.50 -18.47 -14.52
CA HIS A 353 -19.58 -19.44 -13.97
C HIS A 353 -18.53 -18.82 -13.02
N SER A 354 -18.47 -17.48 -12.95
CA SER A 354 -17.64 -16.72 -12.03
C SER A 354 -18.50 -15.71 -11.27
N VAL A 355 -19.13 -16.17 -10.19
CA VAL A 355 -20.14 -15.41 -9.44
C VAL A 355 -19.78 -15.30 -7.96
N LEU A 356 -19.68 -14.09 -7.44
CA LEU A 356 -19.70 -13.80 -6.01
C LEU A 356 -21.16 -13.59 -5.55
N ARG A 357 -21.55 -14.20 -4.43
CA ARG A 357 -22.94 -14.15 -3.93
C ARG A 357 -23.03 -13.49 -2.55
N GLU A 358 -22.22 -13.95 -1.60
CA GLU A 358 -22.10 -13.34 -0.26
C GLU A 358 -20.63 -13.24 0.14
N PRO A 359 -20.20 -12.16 0.83
CA PRO A 359 -20.97 -10.95 1.12
C PRO A 359 -21.34 -10.15 -0.13
N GLY A 360 -22.50 -9.49 -0.09
CA GLY A 360 -22.97 -8.58 -1.15
C GLY A 360 -22.25 -7.22 -1.19
N ASP A 361 -22.62 -6.38 -2.16
CA ASP A 361 -21.94 -5.12 -2.45
C ASP A 361 -22.08 -4.07 -1.35
N ASN A 362 -20.99 -3.42 -0.96
CA ASN A 362 -20.85 -2.53 0.21
C ASN A 362 -21.14 -3.18 1.58
N ALA A 363 -21.05 -4.52 1.69
CA ALA A 363 -21.19 -5.19 2.99
C ALA A 363 -20.11 -4.76 3.99
N VAL A 364 -20.52 -4.47 5.24
CA VAL A 364 -19.61 -4.15 6.34
C VAL A 364 -19.13 -5.43 7.00
N LEU A 365 -17.81 -5.67 6.98
CA LEU A 365 -17.16 -6.91 7.41
C LEU A 365 -16.26 -6.69 8.63
N SER A 366 -16.19 -7.71 9.49
CA SER A 366 -15.36 -7.73 10.70
C SER A 366 -15.06 -9.17 11.11
N GLY A 367 -13.83 -9.44 11.59
CA GLY A 367 -13.41 -10.79 11.98
C GLY A 367 -13.09 -11.71 10.79
N VAL A 368 -13.47 -12.98 10.89
CA VAL A 368 -13.27 -13.97 9.82
C VAL A 368 -14.57 -14.15 9.04
N VAL A 369 -14.55 -13.82 7.74
CA VAL A 369 -15.71 -13.84 6.86
C VAL A 369 -15.53 -14.89 5.77
N THR A 370 -16.59 -15.65 5.47
CA THR A 370 -16.61 -16.63 4.38
C THR A 370 -17.23 -16.01 3.12
N PHE A 371 -16.54 -16.12 1.99
CA PHE A 371 -17.05 -15.76 0.69
C PHE A 371 -17.71 -16.98 0.04
N THR A 372 -18.91 -16.79 -0.52
CA THR A 372 -19.69 -17.84 -1.18
C THR A 372 -20.11 -17.42 -2.58
N GLY A 373 -20.27 -18.40 -3.48
CA GLY A 373 -20.55 -18.15 -4.87
C GLY A 373 -20.32 -19.37 -5.76
N THR A 374 -20.07 -19.12 -7.04
CA THR A 374 -19.83 -20.12 -8.07
C THR A 374 -18.51 -19.83 -8.77
N ALA A 375 -17.64 -20.83 -8.85
CA ALA A 375 -16.38 -20.82 -9.57
C ALA A 375 -16.26 -22.13 -10.35
N MET A 376 -16.61 -22.11 -11.63
CA MET A 376 -16.69 -23.30 -12.49
C MET A 376 -16.11 -23.03 -13.87
N HIS A 377 -15.50 -24.05 -14.48
CA HIS A 377 -15.17 -24.06 -15.89
C HIS A 377 -14.96 -25.51 -16.35
N ASP A 378 -15.35 -25.87 -17.58
CA ASP A 378 -15.18 -27.23 -18.10
C ASP A 378 -13.69 -27.66 -18.14
N ALA A 379 -12.81 -26.69 -18.36
CA ALA A 379 -11.36 -26.85 -18.34
C ALA A 379 -10.70 -26.15 -17.14
N LEU A 380 -11.35 -26.09 -15.98
CA LEU A 380 -10.81 -25.43 -14.77
C LEU A 380 -9.39 -25.92 -14.45
N GLN A 381 -8.50 -24.98 -14.18
CA GLN A 381 -7.22 -25.22 -13.52
C GLN A 381 -7.29 -24.77 -12.06
N TYR A 382 -7.70 -23.54 -11.81
CA TYR A 382 -7.95 -23.01 -10.47
C TYR A 382 -8.88 -21.80 -10.49
N TYR A 383 -9.47 -21.47 -9.35
CA TYR A 383 -10.03 -20.15 -9.09
C TYR A 383 -9.25 -19.47 -7.96
N LYS A 384 -9.25 -18.13 -7.97
CA LYS A 384 -8.63 -17.32 -6.92
C LYS A 384 -9.52 -16.16 -6.51
N LEU A 385 -9.47 -15.86 -5.21
CA LEU A 385 -10.05 -14.69 -4.58
C LEU A 385 -8.93 -13.75 -4.16
N GLU A 386 -9.09 -12.48 -4.53
CA GLU A 386 -8.12 -11.41 -4.29
C GLU A 386 -8.82 -10.17 -3.70
N TYR A 387 -8.08 -9.29 -3.03
CA TYR A 387 -8.60 -8.03 -2.49
C TYR A 387 -7.70 -6.84 -2.86
N ALA A 388 -8.30 -5.66 -3.04
CA ALA A 388 -7.60 -4.40 -3.29
C ALA A 388 -8.24 -3.27 -2.47
N PRO A 389 -7.49 -2.32 -1.90
CA PRO A 389 -8.06 -1.05 -1.43
C PRO A 389 -8.85 -0.38 -2.56
N TRP A 390 -9.99 0.22 -2.22
CA TRP A 390 -10.89 0.80 -3.22
C TRP A 390 -10.20 1.86 -4.10
N GLY A 391 -10.41 1.75 -5.42
CA GLY A 391 -9.77 2.63 -6.41
C GLY A 391 -8.34 2.23 -6.81
N THR A 392 -7.77 1.15 -6.26
CA THR A 392 -6.45 0.65 -6.68
C THR A 392 -6.57 -0.52 -7.68
N PRO A 393 -5.70 -0.61 -8.70
CA PRO A 393 -5.74 -1.70 -9.70
C PRO A 393 -4.99 -2.96 -9.26
N VAL A 394 -4.33 -2.94 -8.10
CA VAL A 394 -3.45 -4.02 -7.61
C VAL A 394 -4.18 -4.84 -6.57
N PHE A 395 -4.51 -6.08 -6.93
CA PHE A 395 -5.22 -7.02 -6.06
C PHE A 395 -4.24 -8.03 -5.46
N ALA A 396 -4.31 -8.22 -4.14
CA ALA A 396 -3.56 -9.20 -3.39
C ALA A 396 -4.36 -10.50 -3.23
N TYR A 397 -3.76 -11.64 -3.55
CA TYR A 397 -4.35 -12.96 -3.32
C TYR A 397 -4.56 -13.23 -1.82
N PHE A 398 -5.70 -13.82 -1.44
CA PHE A 398 -5.92 -14.30 -0.07
C PHE A 398 -6.37 -15.75 0.03
N THR A 399 -7.08 -16.30 -0.98
CA THR A 399 -7.53 -17.69 -0.97
C THR A 399 -7.97 -18.15 -2.36
N GLY A 400 -8.17 -19.45 -2.57
CA GLY A 400 -8.50 -20.03 -3.87
C GLY A 400 -8.55 -21.56 -3.81
N GLY A 401 -8.78 -22.20 -4.95
CA GLY A 401 -8.85 -23.66 -5.04
C GLY A 401 -8.84 -24.20 -6.46
N GLU A 402 -8.53 -25.49 -6.60
CA GLU A 402 -8.42 -26.20 -7.89
C GLU A 402 -9.70 -26.99 -8.26
N GLN A 403 -10.70 -27.01 -7.37
CA GLN A 403 -11.95 -27.75 -7.57
C GLN A 403 -13.09 -26.80 -7.92
N SER A 404 -13.98 -27.21 -8.82
CA SER A 404 -15.17 -26.44 -9.17
C SER A 404 -16.11 -26.31 -7.96
N VAL A 405 -16.60 -25.10 -7.72
CA VAL A 405 -17.53 -24.77 -6.63
C VAL A 405 -18.82 -24.22 -7.24
N GLU A 406 -19.96 -24.80 -6.89
CA GLU A 406 -21.28 -24.31 -7.33
C GLU A 406 -22.10 -23.87 -6.10
N ASN A 407 -22.48 -22.59 -6.05
CA ASN A 407 -23.23 -21.99 -4.93
C ASN A 407 -22.69 -22.35 -3.51
N GLY A 408 -21.36 -22.50 -3.40
CA GLY A 408 -20.67 -23.02 -2.22
C GLY A 408 -19.70 -22.01 -1.60
N ALA A 409 -18.96 -22.45 -0.58
CA ALA A 409 -17.89 -21.64 0.00
C ALA A 409 -16.67 -21.61 -0.93
N LEU A 410 -16.27 -20.40 -1.34
CA LEU A 410 -15.11 -20.16 -2.20
C LEU A 410 -13.83 -19.97 -1.37
N GLY A 411 -13.95 -19.42 -0.17
CA GLY A 411 -12.84 -19.29 0.78
C GLY A 411 -13.14 -18.30 1.91
N THR A 412 -12.15 -18.00 2.74
CA THR A 412 -12.30 -17.15 3.94
C THR A 412 -11.27 -16.04 3.99
N LEU A 413 -11.69 -14.85 4.42
CA LEU A 413 -10.83 -13.69 4.69
C LEU A 413 -10.84 -13.39 6.19
N ASP A 414 -9.67 -13.24 6.80
CA ASP A 414 -9.54 -12.65 8.14
C ASP A 414 -9.33 -11.14 8.01
N THR A 415 -10.39 -10.36 8.16
CA THR A 415 -10.34 -8.90 7.96
C THR A 415 -9.49 -8.21 9.01
N ARG A 416 -9.15 -8.87 10.14
CA ARG A 416 -8.32 -8.30 11.22
C ARG A 416 -6.87 -8.08 10.80
N ALA A 417 -6.43 -8.71 9.71
CA ALA A 417 -5.13 -8.47 9.08
C ALA A 417 -5.12 -7.22 8.18
N LEU A 418 -6.29 -6.62 7.91
CA LEU A 418 -6.49 -5.51 6.99
C LEU A 418 -6.87 -4.23 7.74
N ALA A 419 -6.46 -3.07 7.22
CA ALA A 419 -6.84 -1.78 7.77
C ALA A 419 -8.34 -1.50 7.52
N ASN A 420 -9.01 -0.83 8.46
CA ASN A 420 -10.41 -0.44 8.28
C ASN A 420 -10.54 0.55 7.11
N GLY A 421 -11.49 0.32 6.19
CA GLY A 421 -11.59 1.06 4.93
C GLY A 421 -12.43 0.35 3.86
N HIS A 422 -12.52 0.94 2.67
CA HIS A 422 -13.23 0.37 1.52
C HIS A 422 -12.29 -0.52 0.69
N TYR A 423 -12.77 -1.68 0.25
CA TYR A 423 -12.01 -2.62 -0.58
C TYR A 423 -12.88 -3.17 -1.72
N ALA A 424 -12.25 -3.56 -2.82
CA ALA A 424 -12.83 -4.45 -3.82
C ALA A 424 -12.33 -5.89 -3.55
N ILE A 425 -13.23 -6.86 -3.62
CA ILE A 425 -12.93 -8.29 -3.64
C ILE A 425 -13.20 -8.81 -5.04
N ARG A 426 -12.29 -9.64 -5.56
CA ARG A 426 -12.33 -10.14 -6.93
C ARG A 426 -12.23 -11.64 -6.99
N LEU A 427 -13.13 -12.27 -7.75
CA LEU A 427 -13.09 -13.68 -8.13
C LEU A 427 -12.62 -13.82 -9.58
N MET A 428 -11.53 -14.56 -9.78
CA MET A 428 -11.09 -15.04 -11.09
C MET A 428 -11.21 -16.56 -11.15
N VAL A 429 -11.69 -17.06 -12.29
CA VAL A 429 -11.74 -18.48 -12.63
C VAL A 429 -10.82 -18.69 -13.83
N VAL A 430 -9.78 -19.52 -13.68
CA VAL A 430 -8.71 -19.68 -14.67
C VAL A 430 -8.73 -21.11 -15.23
N ASP A 431 -8.72 -21.21 -16.55
CA ASP A 431 -8.66 -22.48 -17.27
C ASP A 431 -7.22 -23.00 -17.44
N ARG A 432 -7.08 -24.23 -17.95
CA ARG A 432 -5.77 -24.89 -18.15
C ARG A 432 -4.91 -24.28 -19.25
N ASP A 433 -5.48 -23.43 -20.09
CA ASP A 433 -4.78 -22.68 -21.12
C ASP A 433 -4.40 -21.27 -20.62
N GLY A 434 -4.73 -20.93 -19.37
CA GLY A 434 -4.44 -19.65 -18.71
C GLY A 434 -5.46 -18.55 -18.98
N ASN A 435 -6.56 -18.85 -19.67
CA ASN A 435 -7.61 -17.88 -19.94
C ASN A 435 -8.55 -17.74 -18.74
N TYR A 436 -9.17 -16.56 -18.63
CA TYR A 436 -10.19 -16.28 -17.62
C TYR A 436 -11.26 -15.35 -18.21
N PRO A 437 -12.56 -15.55 -17.92
CA PRO A 437 -13.60 -14.61 -18.27
C PRO A 437 -13.45 -13.31 -17.45
N PRO A 438 -14.17 -12.23 -17.80
CA PRO A 438 -14.22 -11.02 -16.98
C PRO A 438 -14.50 -11.36 -15.51
N PRO A 439 -13.61 -10.97 -14.57
CA PRO A 439 -13.74 -11.38 -13.18
C PRO A 439 -14.97 -10.75 -12.53
N CYS A 440 -15.55 -11.42 -11.53
CA CYS A 440 -16.59 -10.78 -10.72
C CYS A 440 -15.96 -10.02 -9.56
N GLU A 441 -16.37 -8.77 -9.40
CA GLU A 441 -15.92 -7.87 -8.33
C GLU A 441 -17.09 -7.45 -7.44
N VAL A 442 -16.81 -7.27 -6.14
CA VAL A 442 -17.77 -6.80 -5.14
C VAL A 442 -17.06 -5.85 -4.18
N HIS A 443 -17.70 -4.75 -3.81
CA HIS A 443 -17.13 -3.80 -2.86
C HIS A 443 -17.51 -4.19 -1.44
N ILE A 444 -16.63 -3.95 -0.48
CA ILE A 444 -16.85 -4.21 0.94
C ILE A 444 -16.28 -3.06 1.77
N ILE A 445 -16.71 -2.99 3.02
CA ILE A 445 -16.22 -2.04 4.01
C ILE A 445 -15.67 -2.84 5.19
N ILE A 446 -14.37 -2.75 5.46
CA ILE A 446 -13.76 -3.41 6.62
C ILE A 446 -13.85 -2.49 7.85
N SER A 447 -14.40 -3.01 8.95
CA SER A 447 -14.51 -2.34 10.24
C SER A 447 -14.29 -3.33 11.39
N ASN A 448 -13.01 -3.63 11.68
CA ASN A 448 -12.58 -4.36 12.87
C ASN A 448 -12.62 -3.48 14.13
#